data_AF-J5HUK7-F1
#
_entry.id   AF-J5HUK7-F1
#
_cell.length_a   1.000
_cell.length_b   1.000
_cell.length_c   1.000
_cell.angle_alpha   90.00
_cell.angle_beta   90.00
_cell.angle_gamma   90.00
#
_symmetry.space_group_name_H-M   'P 1'
#
loop_
_entity.id
_entity.type
_entity.pdbx_description
1 polymer ?
#
loop_
_entity_poly.entity_id
_entity_poly.type
_entity_poly.pdbx_seq_one_letter_code
_entity_poly.pdbx_strand_id
1 'polypeptide(L)'
;MKVNYNIQKEERKAMVGIISKVLGEKPVYCGAPTFSYKIGAFEITKDGCLCFDDATDEATVACVRTALREEGFMSEDGEDEASCADTGADESILTEAAVDDLTPAEPAPTEEAIAEADEDSLSISLPRSLFTETALQNLDALLRSKGQLIRHAFDIREATYTLTDDRITFAWLHGTITDETAKAYAEFISKLCLMARTQKRVTAKEKIVDNEKYAFRCFLLRLGMIGNAYKESRKILLQNLTGSSAFKSGHRKGDERHAFSE
;
A
#
# COMPACT_ATOMS: atom_id res chain seq x y z
N MET A 1 11.64 -24.95 -8.50
CA MET A 1 10.59 -23.95 -8.82
C MET A 1 10.18 -23.09 -7.62
N LYS A 2 9.52 -21.95 -7.87
CA LYS A 2 8.96 -21.05 -6.83
C LYS A 2 7.56 -20.61 -7.24
N VAL A 3 6.63 -20.61 -6.29
CA VAL A 3 5.25 -20.14 -6.50
C VAL A 3 4.91 -19.14 -5.39
N ASN A 4 4.47 -17.95 -5.78
CA ASN A 4 4.08 -16.92 -4.85
C ASN A 4 2.60 -17.07 -4.51
N TYR A 5 2.28 -17.17 -3.22
CA TYR A 5 0.90 -17.13 -2.74
C TYR A 5 0.67 -15.83 -2.00
N ASN A 6 -0.46 -15.18 -2.30
CA ASN A 6 -0.85 -13.98 -1.60
C ASN A 6 -1.42 -14.33 -0.21
N ILE A 7 -0.54 -14.44 0.78
CA ILE A 7 -0.91 -14.83 2.15
C ILE A 7 -0.52 -13.78 3.19
N GLN A 8 -1.33 -13.67 4.23
CA GLN A 8 -1.01 -12.87 5.42
C GLN A 8 -0.09 -13.63 6.38
N LYS A 9 0.54 -12.90 7.31
CA LYS A 9 1.49 -13.47 8.28
C LYS A 9 0.82 -14.54 9.15
N GLU A 10 -0.46 -14.37 9.45
CA GLU A 10 -1.30 -15.26 10.24
C GLU A 10 -1.70 -16.52 9.44
N GLU A 11 -2.00 -16.35 8.15
CA GLU A 11 -2.39 -17.41 7.21
C GLU A 11 -1.21 -18.32 6.83
N ARG A 12 0.03 -17.85 7.02
CA ARG A 12 1.24 -18.66 6.82
C ARG A 12 1.25 -19.94 7.64
N LYS A 13 0.79 -19.90 8.88
CA LYS A 13 0.70 -21.11 9.73
C LYS A 13 -0.39 -22.06 9.24
N ALA A 14 -1.49 -21.53 8.71
CA ALA A 14 -2.54 -22.34 8.11
C ALA A 14 -2.02 -23.06 6.85
N MET A 15 -1.31 -22.34 5.97
CA MET A 15 -0.67 -22.91 4.78
C MET A 15 0.31 -24.03 5.12
N VAL A 16 1.14 -23.83 6.15
CA VAL A 16 2.05 -24.85 6.69
C VAL A 16 1.28 -26.09 7.17
N GLY A 17 0.15 -25.88 7.85
CA GLY A 17 -0.72 -26.97 8.33
C GLY A 17 -1.35 -27.78 7.20
N ILE A 18 -1.82 -27.10 6.14
CA ILE A 18 -2.40 -27.74 4.96
C ILE A 18 -1.36 -28.60 4.25
N ILE A 19 -0.18 -28.04 3.96
CA ILE A 19 0.90 -28.76 3.27
C ILE A 19 1.41 -29.94 4.12
N SER A 20 1.50 -29.75 5.45
CA SER A 20 1.83 -30.84 6.39
C SER A 20 0.80 -31.97 6.36
N LYS A 21 -0.49 -31.65 6.26
CA LYS A 21 -1.57 -32.63 6.16
C LYS A 21 -1.54 -33.40 4.83
N VAL A 22 -1.26 -32.71 3.72
CA VAL A 22 -1.16 -33.32 2.38
C VAL A 22 0.03 -34.26 2.29
N LEU A 23 1.20 -33.86 2.80
CA LEU A 23 2.43 -34.66 2.73
C LEU A 23 2.54 -35.70 3.86
N GLY A 24 1.76 -35.56 4.94
CA GLY A 24 1.90 -36.37 6.15
C GLY A 24 3.19 -36.11 6.93
N GLU A 25 3.92 -35.04 6.59
CA GLU A 25 5.20 -34.68 7.19
C GLU A 25 5.07 -33.55 8.20
N LYS A 26 5.93 -33.56 9.23
CA LYS A 26 5.92 -32.51 10.27
C LYS A 26 6.69 -31.27 9.81
N PRO A 27 6.13 -30.07 9.98
CA PRO A 27 6.81 -28.83 9.61
C PRO A 27 7.96 -28.50 10.58
N VAL A 28 9.10 -28.11 10.03
CA VAL A 28 10.29 -27.68 10.77
C VAL A 28 10.51 -26.19 10.56
N TYR A 29 10.60 -25.41 11.64
CA TYR A 29 10.86 -23.98 11.56
C TYR A 29 12.37 -23.69 11.54
N CYS A 30 12.85 -23.02 10.49
CA CYS A 30 14.28 -22.83 10.24
C CYS A 30 14.93 -21.67 11.01
N GLY A 31 14.17 -20.88 11.79
CA GLY A 31 14.73 -19.78 12.59
C GLY A 31 15.40 -18.68 11.74
N ALA A 32 16.22 -17.83 12.36
CA ALA A 32 16.93 -16.78 11.64
C ALA A 32 18.06 -17.35 10.74
N PRO A 33 18.37 -16.75 9.58
CA PRO A 33 17.83 -15.50 9.03
C PRO A 33 16.60 -15.69 8.12
N THR A 34 16.27 -16.91 7.71
CA THR A 34 15.25 -17.18 6.69
C THR A 34 13.83 -17.13 7.26
N PHE A 35 13.68 -17.49 8.53
CA PHE A 35 12.41 -17.67 9.23
C PHE A 35 11.42 -18.56 8.47
N SER A 36 11.91 -19.48 7.63
CA SER A 36 11.14 -20.37 6.76
C SER A 36 10.56 -21.59 7.50
N TYR A 37 9.56 -22.25 6.91
CA TYR A 37 9.10 -23.57 7.33
C TYR A 37 9.48 -24.58 6.26
N LYS A 38 10.07 -25.71 6.64
CA LYS A 38 10.36 -26.83 5.75
C LYS A 38 9.42 -27.99 6.03
N ILE A 39 8.88 -28.58 4.97
CA ILE A 39 7.94 -29.71 5.00
C ILE A 39 8.36 -30.62 3.83
N GLY A 40 9.15 -31.66 4.12
CA GLY A 40 9.77 -32.48 3.09
C GLY A 40 10.59 -31.68 2.08
N ALA A 41 10.25 -31.84 0.80
CA ALA A 41 10.86 -31.11 -0.32
C ALA A 41 10.37 -29.66 -0.47
N PHE A 42 9.37 -29.23 0.32
CA PHE A 42 8.78 -27.90 0.22
C PHE A 42 9.31 -26.96 1.30
N GLU A 43 9.55 -25.71 0.92
CA GLU A 43 9.95 -24.64 1.82
C GLU A 43 9.04 -23.42 1.66
N ILE A 44 8.47 -22.95 2.78
CA ILE A 44 7.58 -21.79 2.84
C ILE A 44 8.33 -20.62 3.46
N THR A 45 8.61 -19.59 2.67
CA THR A 45 9.32 -18.40 3.14
C THR A 45 8.43 -17.49 3.98
N LYS A 46 9.03 -16.49 4.64
CA LYS A 46 8.31 -15.49 5.43
C LYS A 46 7.34 -14.63 4.59
N ASP A 47 7.61 -14.51 3.30
CA ASP A 47 6.90 -13.64 2.37
C ASP A 47 5.78 -14.39 1.61
N GLY A 48 5.51 -15.66 1.96
CA GLY A 48 4.44 -16.45 1.34
C GLY A 48 4.81 -17.16 0.04
N CYS A 49 6.11 -17.28 -0.24
CA CYS A 49 6.59 -18.07 -1.38
C CYS A 49 6.72 -19.55 -0.98
N LEU A 50 6.19 -20.43 -1.81
CA LEU A 50 6.38 -21.88 -1.77
C LEU A 50 7.51 -22.26 -2.73
N CYS A 51 8.62 -22.76 -2.20
CA CYS A 51 9.78 -23.24 -2.94
C CYS A 51 9.82 -24.76 -2.90
N PHE A 52 10.13 -25.40 -4.03
CA PHE A 52 10.39 -26.84 -4.11
C PHE A 52 11.39 -27.13 -5.23
N ASP A 53 12.06 -28.27 -5.18
CA ASP A 53 13.04 -28.67 -6.19
C ASP A 53 12.35 -29.16 -7.48
N ASP A 54 12.99 -29.02 -8.63
CA ASP A 54 12.45 -29.49 -9.92
C ASP A 54 12.41 -31.03 -9.99
N ALA A 55 13.16 -31.72 -9.13
CA ALA A 55 13.10 -33.17 -8.96
C ALA A 55 11.93 -33.66 -8.08
N THR A 56 11.09 -32.75 -7.56
CA THR A 56 9.92 -33.12 -6.75
C THR A 56 8.87 -33.79 -7.64
N ASP A 57 8.25 -34.86 -7.15
CA ASP A 57 7.22 -35.58 -7.88
C ASP A 57 6.06 -34.66 -8.29
N GLU A 58 5.78 -34.60 -9.60
CA GLU A 58 4.80 -33.67 -10.16
C GLU A 58 3.38 -33.93 -9.63
N ALA A 59 3.02 -35.18 -9.33
CA ALA A 59 1.74 -35.50 -8.72
C ALA A 59 1.65 -34.95 -7.28
N THR A 60 2.73 -35.00 -6.49
CA THR A 60 2.74 -34.34 -5.17
C THR A 60 2.61 -32.82 -5.26
N VAL A 61 3.25 -32.18 -6.24
CA VAL A 61 3.14 -30.73 -6.47
C VAL A 61 1.71 -30.35 -6.86
N ALA A 62 1.07 -31.13 -7.75
CA ALA A 62 -0.32 -30.92 -8.15
C ALA A 62 -1.30 -31.10 -6.99
N CYS A 63 -1.11 -32.13 -6.14
CA CYS A 63 -1.91 -32.34 -4.93
C CYS A 63 -1.78 -31.16 -3.94
N VAL A 64 -0.55 -30.66 -3.72
CA VAL A 64 -0.32 -29.50 -2.86
C VAL A 64 -1.00 -28.25 -3.41
N ARG A 65 -0.85 -27.97 -4.72
CA ARG A 65 -1.52 -26.82 -5.38
C ARG A 65 -3.04 -26.92 -5.29
N THR A 66 -3.59 -28.11 -5.47
CA THR A 66 -5.04 -28.35 -5.40
C THR A 66 -5.58 -28.13 -3.99
N ALA A 67 -4.95 -28.72 -2.98
CA ALA A 67 -5.35 -28.54 -1.58
C ALA A 67 -5.24 -27.08 -1.12
N LEU A 68 -4.22 -26.36 -1.59
CA LEU A 68 -4.08 -24.93 -1.32
C LEU A 68 -5.22 -24.13 -1.96
N ARG A 69 -5.59 -24.44 -3.21
CA ARG A 69 -6.72 -23.79 -3.90
C ARG A 69 -8.05 -24.04 -3.21
N GLU A 70 -8.32 -25.27 -2.77
CA GLU A 70 -9.55 -25.62 -2.04
C GLU A 70 -9.70 -24.84 -0.73
N GLU A 71 -8.58 -24.55 -0.07
CA GLU A 71 -8.52 -23.75 1.16
C GLU A 71 -8.41 -22.24 0.89
N GLY A 72 -8.56 -21.80 -0.37
CA GLY A 72 -8.63 -20.40 -0.79
C GLY A 72 -7.28 -19.69 -0.97
N PHE A 73 -6.17 -20.43 -1.04
CA PHE A 73 -4.84 -19.89 -1.31
C PHE A 73 -4.64 -19.71 -2.82
N MET A 74 -4.79 -18.48 -3.30
CA MET A 74 -4.60 -18.13 -4.72
C MET A 74 -3.12 -17.81 -5.00
N SER A 75 -2.51 -18.54 -5.95
CA SER A 75 -1.16 -18.26 -6.45
C SER A 75 -1.17 -17.06 -7.40
N GLU A 76 -0.10 -16.26 -7.40
CA GLU A 76 0.04 -15.05 -8.23
C GLU A 76 0.56 -15.34 -9.65
N ASP A 77 0.94 -16.58 -9.96
CA ASP A 77 1.37 -16.99 -11.30
C ASP A 77 0.20 -17.59 -12.09
N GLY A 78 -0.14 -16.89 -13.17
CA GLY A 78 -1.09 -17.32 -14.19
C GLY A 78 -0.45 -18.34 -15.13
N GLU A 79 -0.87 -19.59 -14.99
CA GLU A 79 -0.90 -20.59 -16.05
C GLU A 79 -2.24 -21.32 -15.85
N ASP A 80 -3.30 -20.72 -16.39
CA ASP A 80 -4.55 -21.42 -16.65
C ASP A 80 -4.28 -22.42 -17.78
N GLU A 81 -4.29 -23.71 -17.48
CA GLU A 81 -4.66 -24.74 -18.45
C GLU A 81 -5.22 -25.96 -17.70
N ALA A 82 -6.55 -25.94 -17.50
CA ALA A 82 -7.38 -27.14 -17.45
C ALA A 82 -8.85 -26.76 -17.70
N SER A 83 -9.17 -26.61 -18.99
CA SER A 83 -10.33 -27.21 -19.67
C SER A 83 -11.60 -27.48 -18.84
N CYS A 84 -12.70 -26.83 -19.24
CA CYS A 84 -13.80 -27.52 -19.95
C CYS A 84 -14.68 -26.49 -20.69
N ALA A 85 -14.76 -26.64 -22.00
CA ALA A 85 -15.75 -26.03 -22.87
C ALA A 85 -17.14 -26.66 -22.63
N ASP A 86 -18.21 -25.86 -22.62
CA ASP A 86 -19.27 -26.00 -23.64
C ASP A 86 -20.16 -24.74 -23.75
N THR A 87 -20.14 -24.25 -24.98
CA THR A 87 -21.02 -23.45 -25.83
C THR A 87 -22.50 -23.20 -25.46
N GLY A 88 -23.00 -22.05 -25.93
CA GLY A 88 -24.42 -21.80 -26.25
C GLY A 88 -24.87 -20.39 -25.86
N ALA A 89 -24.45 -19.33 -26.57
CA ALA A 89 -25.07 -18.79 -27.79
C ALA A 89 -26.38 -18.00 -27.53
N ASP A 90 -26.39 -16.76 -28.02
CA ASP A 90 -27.45 -16.03 -28.75
C ASP A 90 -27.44 -14.55 -28.29
N GLU A 91 -26.65 -13.66 -28.91
CA GLU A 91 -26.85 -13.02 -30.22
C GLU A 91 -28.07 -12.06 -30.27
N SER A 92 -27.79 -10.78 -30.55
CA SER A 92 -28.52 -9.85 -31.46
C SER A 92 -28.49 -8.39 -30.93
N ILE A 93 -27.61 -7.51 -31.45
CA ILE A 93 -27.69 -6.64 -32.65
C ILE A 93 -28.10 -5.18 -32.32
N LEU A 94 -27.15 -4.28 -32.59
CA LEU A 94 -27.19 -2.93 -33.22
C LEU A 94 -28.47 -2.09 -33.15
N THR A 95 -28.31 -0.77 -32.94
CA THR A 95 -28.45 0.25 -34.01
C THR A 95 -28.11 1.67 -33.54
N GLU A 96 -27.37 2.39 -34.38
CA GLU A 96 -26.96 3.78 -34.23
C GLU A 96 -27.99 4.79 -34.75
N ALA A 97 -27.76 6.05 -34.36
CA ALA A 97 -28.10 7.31 -35.06
C ALA A 97 -29.58 7.77 -34.91
N ALA A 98 -29.94 9.05 -34.80
CA ALA A 98 -29.24 10.27 -35.17
C ALA A 98 -29.97 11.54 -34.61
N VAL A 99 -29.16 12.59 -34.35
CA VAL A 99 -29.38 14.06 -34.47
C VAL A 99 -30.39 14.88 -33.65
N ASP A 100 -29.85 16.04 -33.23
CA ASP A 100 -30.42 17.40 -33.16
C ASP A 100 -31.31 17.79 -31.97
N ASP A 101 -30.77 18.59 -31.04
CA ASP A 101 -31.05 20.04 -31.04
C ASP A 101 -30.08 20.79 -30.10
N LEU A 102 -29.72 22.02 -30.47
CA LEU A 102 -28.69 22.87 -29.87
C LEU A 102 -29.29 23.92 -28.91
N THR A 103 -28.79 23.92 -27.66
CA THR A 103 -28.47 25.12 -26.82
C THR A 103 -29.60 26.08 -26.36
N PRO A 104 -29.34 27.03 -25.43
CA PRO A 104 -28.96 26.86 -24.03
C PRO A 104 -29.85 27.71 -23.07
N ALA A 105 -30.04 27.29 -21.82
CA ALA A 105 -30.63 28.17 -20.80
C ALA A 105 -30.05 27.86 -19.41
N GLU A 106 -29.13 28.72 -18.99
CA GLU A 106 -28.77 29.00 -17.60
C GLU A 106 -30.05 29.36 -16.79
N PRO A 107 -30.13 29.03 -15.49
CA PRO A 107 -29.47 29.93 -14.54
C PRO A 107 -28.85 29.27 -13.30
N ALA A 108 -27.84 29.98 -12.79
CA ALA A 108 -27.48 30.19 -11.38
C ALA A 108 -26.84 29.01 -10.61
N PRO A 109 -25.52 29.09 -10.35
CA PRO A 109 -24.84 28.20 -9.42
C PRO A 109 -25.17 28.61 -7.98
N THR A 110 -25.55 27.64 -7.14
CA THR A 110 -25.60 27.83 -5.69
C THR A 110 -24.19 27.63 -5.14
N GLU A 111 -23.65 28.72 -4.65
CA GLU A 111 -22.33 28.92 -4.08
C GLU A 111 -22.32 28.49 -2.60
N GLU A 112 -21.76 27.32 -2.30
CA GLU A 112 -21.28 26.92 -0.97
C GLU A 112 -20.16 25.88 -1.20
N ALA A 113 -18.89 26.05 -0.87
CA ALA A 113 -18.13 27.14 -0.30
C ALA A 113 -16.76 27.07 -0.99
N ILE A 114 -16.41 28.11 -1.74
CA ILE A 114 -15.05 28.28 -2.24
C ILE A 114 -14.26 28.74 -1.02
N ALA A 115 -13.43 27.86 -0.47
CA ALA A 115 -12.38 28.30 0.42
C ALA A 115 -11.53 29.30 -0.38
N GLU A 116 -11.47 30.53 0.10
CA GLU A 116 -10.57 31.60 -0.33
C GLU A 116 -9.26 30.99 -0.87
N ALA A 117 -9.02 31.17 -2.17
CA ALA A 117 -7.72 30.84 -2.74
C ALA A 117 -6.73 31.88 -2.20
N ASP A 118 -6.11 31.58 -1.07
CA ASP A 118 -4.85 32.21 -0.67
C ASP A 118 -3.93 32.17 -1.91
N GLU A 119 -3.39 33.32 -2.32
CA GLU A 119 -2.62 33.51 -3.56
C GLU A 119 -1.38 32.60 -3.67
N ASP A 120 -1.05 31.84 -2.61
CA ASP A 120 0.09 30.94 -2.49
C ASP A 120 -0.27 29.46 -2.21
N SER A 121 -1.48 29.00 -2.56
CA SER A 121 -1.88 27.60 -2.37
C SER A 121 -1.76 26.76 -3.65
N LEU A 122 -1.04 25.63 -3.59
CA LEU A 122 -0.90 24.67 -4.69
C LEU A 122 -1.62 23.37 -4.33
N SER A 123 -2.25 22.75 -5.33
CA SER A 123 -2.92 21.46 -5.15
C SER A 123 -2.37 20.42 -6.12
N ILE A 124 -2.42 19.16 -5.69
CA ILE A 124 -1.99 18.01 -6.48
C ILE A 124 -3.20 17.13 -6.73
N SER A 125 -3.56 16.95 -8.00
CA SER A 125 -4.72 16.16 -8.40
C SER A 125 -4.33 14.89 -9.17
N LEU A 126 -5.03 13.78 -8.91
CA LEU A 126 -4.89 12.52 -9.65
C LEU A 126 -6.24 12.05 -10.19
N PRO A 127 -6.29 11.39 -11.36
CA PRO A 127 -7.53 10.85 -11.91
C PRO A 127 -8.18 9.83 -10.96
N ARG A 128 -9.49 9.97 -10.73
CA ARG A 128 -10.30 9.03 -9.92
C ARG A 128 -10.30 7.62 -10.51
N SER A 129 -10.12 7.48 -11.81
CA SER A 129 -10.02 6.20 -12.52
C SER A 129 -8.85 5.32 -12.08
N LEU A 130 -7.81 5.91 -11.46
CA LEU A 130 -6.68 5.13 -10.92
C LEU A 130 -7.01 4.39 -9.63
N PHE A 131 -8.14 4.70 -8.99
CA PHE A 131 -8.52 4.21 -7.68
C PHE A 131 -9.73 3.29 -7.78
N THR A 132 -9.65 2.11 -7.18
CA THR A 132 -10.83 1.30 -6.87
C THR A 132 -11.47 1.80 -5.58
N GLU A 133 -12.71 1.39 -5.30
CA GLU A 133 -13.38 1.76 -4.04
C GLU A 133 -12.57 1.33 -2.80
N THR A 134 -11.98 0.13 -2.86
CA THR A 134 -11.08 -0.36 -1.82
C THR A 134 -9.81 0.49 -1.70
N ALA A 135 -9.26 0.99 -2.82
CA ALA A 135 -8.10 1.86 -2.79
C ALA A 135 -8.40 3.21 -2.11
N LEU A 136 -9.61 3.75 -2.28
CA LEU A 136 -10.05 4.95 -1.55
C LEU A 136 -10.17 4.69 -0.05
N GLN A 137 -10.81 3.57 0.34
CA GLN A 137 -10.90 3.18 1.75
C GLN A 137 -9.52 2.98 2.39
N ASN A 138 -8.59 2.41 1.64
CA ASN A 138 -7.19 2.29 2.06
C ASN A 138 -6.53 3.65 2.20
N LEU A 139 -6.74 4.57 1.25
CA LEU A 139 -6.22 5.93 1.32
C LEU A 139 -6.74 6.65 2.57
N ASP A 140 -8.03 6.56 2.86
CA ASP A 140 -8.64 7.11 4.07
C ASP A 140 -8.03 6.50 5.33
N ALA A 141 -7.83 5.18 5.36
CA ALA A 141 -7.19 4.50 6.47
C ALA A 141 -5.72 4.92 6.65
N LEU A 142 -4.98 5.17 5.55
CA LEU A 142 -3.62 5.68 5.61
C LEU A 142 -3.59 7.09 6.21
N LEU A 143 -4.45 7.98 5.72
CA LEU A 143 -4.57 9.36 6.21
C LEU A 143 -5.02 9.40 7.67
N ARG A 144 -5.92 8.52 8.11
CA ARG A 144 -6.30 8.40 9.53
C ARG A 144 -5.15 7.88 10.39
N SER A 145 -4.44 6.85 9.93
CA SER A 145 -3.39 6.21 10.75
C SER A 145 -2.08 6.98 10.83
N LYS A 146 -1.83 7.88 9.87
CA LYS A 146 -0.60 8.70 9.76
C LYS A 146 -0.91 10.19 9.74
N GLY A 147 -2.15 10.58 10.02
CA GLY A 147 -2.64 11.95 9.88
C GLY A 147 -1.81 12.94 10.67
N GLN A 148 -1.54 12.67 11.95
CA GLN A 148 -0.70 13.55 12.77
C GLN A 148 0.71 13.74 12.19
N LEU A 149 1.36 12.67 11.72
CA LEU A 149 2.70 12.77 11.12
C LEU A 149 2.68 13.56 9.81
N ILE A 150 1.64 13.38 8.99
CA ILE A 150 1.48 14.11 7.73
C ILE A 150 1.18 15.59 8.01
N ARG A 151 0.30 15.88 8.96
CA ARG A 151 -0.01 17.24 9.41
C ARG A 151 1.25 18.00 9.80
N HIS A 152 2.09 17.41 10.66
CA HIS A 152 3.32 18.06 11.09
C HIS A 152 4.37 18.15 9.96
N ALA A 153 4.46 17.15 9.08
CA ALA A 153 5.44 17.15 7.99
C ALA A 153 5.13 18.21 6.92
N PHE A 154 3.85 18.38 6.59
CA PHE A 154 3.37 19.33 5.58
C PHE A 154 2.96 20.68 6.17
N ASP A 155 2.98 20.81 7.51
CA ASP A 155 2.49 21.98 8.25
C ASP A 155 1.02 22.34 7.97
N ILE A 156 0.20 21.31 7.75
CA ILE A 156 -1.22 21.44 7.42
C ILE A 156 -2.11 21.16 8.63
N ARG A 157 -3.29 21.80 8.65
CA ARG A 157 -4.30 21.56 9.70
C ARG A 157 -4.85 20.13 9.65
N GLU A 158 -5.19 19.66 8.45
CA GLU A 158 -5.78 18.34 8.24
C GLU A 158 -5.22 17.63 7.00
N ALA A 159 -4.91 16.35 7.15
CA ALA A 159 -4.43 15.49 6.06
C ALA A 159 -5.61 14.81 5.38
N THR A 160 -6.38 15.57 4.60
CA THR A 160 -7.58 15.11 3.87
C THR A 160 -7.45 15.39 2.37
N TYR A 161 -8.32 14.78 1.55
CA TYR A 161 -8.42 15.07 0.13
C TYR A 161 -9.87 15.37 -0.22
N THR A 162 -10.08 16.12 -1.31
CA THR A 162 -11.39 16.31 -1.91
C THR A 162 -11.58 15.30 -3.04
N LEU A 163 -12.74 14.64 -3.05
CA LEU A 163 -13.13 13.69 -4.09
C LEU A 163 -14.19 14.34 -4.99
N THR A 164 -13.87 14.48 -6.27
CA THR A 164 -14.82 14.84 -7.34
C THR A 164 -15.04 13.60 -8.21
N ASP A 165 -16.08 13.62 -9.07
CA ASP A 165 -16.40 12.49 -9.97
C ASP A 165 -15.21 12.05 -10.84
N ASP A 166 -14.35 12.98 -11.25
CA ASP A 166 -13.25 12.72 -12.17
C ASP A 166 -11.86 12.66 -11.52
N ARG A 167 -11.68 13.26 -10.35
CA ARG A 167 -10.35 13.45 -9.74
C ARG A 167 -10.36 13.47 -8.21
N ILE A 168 -9.20 13.15 -7.65
CA ILE A 168 -8.86 13.30 -6.23
C ILE A 168 -7.86 14.44 -6.11
N THR A 169 -8.11 15.40 -5.23
CA THR A 169 -7.25 16.59 -5.08
C THR A 169 -6.75 16.74 -3.64
N PHE A 170 -5.45 16.94 -3.51
CA PHE A 170 -4.75 17.23 -2.26
C PHE A 170 -4.33 18.71 -2.25
N ALA A 171 -5.02 19.53 -1.46
CA ALA A 171 -4.71 20.95 -1.26
C ALA A 171 -3.82 21.15 -0.03
N TRP A 172 -2.65 20.51 -0.01
CA TRP A 172 -1.74 20.51 1.16
C TRP A 172 -0.61 21.52 1.06
N LEU A 173 -0.38 22.12 -0.11
CA LEU A 173 0.77 22.98 -0.33
C LEU A 173 0.33 24.42 -0.15
N HIS A 174 0.97 25.12 0.78
CA HIS A 174 0.71 26.53 1.05
C HIS A 174 2.00 27.28 1.37
N GLY A 175 2.02 28.59 1.07
CA GLY A 175 3.13 29.48 1.37
C GLY A 175 4.27 29.41 0.36
N THR A 176 5.51 29.62 0.80
CA THR A 176 6.68 29.66 -0.11
C THR A 176 7.05 28.27 -0.63
N ILE A 177 6.50 27.91 -1.79
CA ILE A 177 6.74 26.60 -2.42
C ILE A 177 7.94 26.72 -3.36
N THR A 178 9.06 26.08 -3.00
CA THR A 178 10.17 25.88 -3.94
C THR A 178 9.87 24.69 -4.87
N ASP A 179 10.51 24.64 -6.04
CA ASP A 179 10.33 23.53 -6.99
C ASP A 179 10.70 22.18 -6.36
N GLU A 180 11.77 22.14 -5.56
CA GLU A 180 12.19 20.92 -4.86
C GLU A 180 11.16 20.48 -3.82
N THR A 181 10.50 21.44 -3.16
CA THR A 181 9.46 21.18 -2.17
C THR A 181 8.20 20.66 -2.83
N ALA A 182 7.74 21.32 -3.91
CA ALA A 182 6.61 20.85 -4.72
C ALA A 182 6.86 19.43 -5.24
N LYS A 183 8.07 19.16 -5.75
CA LYS A 183 8.48 17.84 -6.23
C LYS A 183 8.49 16.80 -5.12
N ALA A 184 9.04 17.12 -3.95
CA ALA A 184 9.05 16.19 -2.81
C ALA A 184 7.64 15.81 -2.36
N TYR A 185 6.72 16.78 -2.34
CA TYR A 185 5.32 16.58 -2.00
C TYR A 185 4.56 15.79 -3.07
N ALA A 186 4.77 16.08 -4.34
CA ALA A 186 4.22 15.32 -5.45
C ALA A 186 4.69 13.86 -5.44
N GLU A 187 5.98 13.62 -5.19
CA GLU A 187 6.54 12.27 -5.03
C GLU A 187 5.91 11.53 -3.85
N PHE A 188 5.78 12.20 -2.70
CA PHE A 188 5.14 11.62 -1.52
C PHE A 188 3.69 11.23 -1.80
N ILE A 189 2.87 12.15 -2.32
CA ILE A 189 1.46 11.91 -2.64
C ILE A 189 1.33 10.79 -3.67
N SER A 190 2.19 10.78 -4.69
CA SER A 190 2.22 9.71 -5.70
C SER A 190 2.51 8.34 -5.06
N LYS A 191 3.51 8.25 -4.17
CA LYS A 191 3.83 7.00 -3.46
C LYS A 191 2.74 6.60 -2.47
N LEU A 192 2.09 7.56 -1.81
CA LEU A 192 0.98 7.32 -0.90
C LEU A 192 -0.21 6.71 -1.65
N CYS A 193 -0.58 7.29 -2.80
CA CYS A 193 -1.63 6.79 -3.67
C CYS A 193 -1.28 5.41 -4.23
N LEU A 194 -0.03 5.18 -4.64
CA LEU A 194 0.45 3.87 -5.06
C LEU A 194 0.31 2.82 -3.95
N MET A 195 0.65 3.18 -2.72
CA MET A 195 0.50 2.30 -1.56
C MET A 195 -0.98 1.98 -1.28
N ALA A 196 -1.87 2.97 -1.39
CA ALA A 196 -3.30 2.78 -1.21
C ALA A 196 -3.90 1.81 -2.25
N ARG A 197 -3.42 1.87 -3.50
CA ARG A 197 -3.86 1.01 -4.61
C ARG A 197 -3.33 -0.42 -4.52
N THR A 198 -2.14 -0.62 -3.96
CA THR A 198 -1.45 -1.92 -3.94
C THR A 198 -1.68 -2.72 -2.66
N GLN A 199 -1.96 -2.06 -1.54
CA GLN A 199 -2.14 -2.76 -0.26
C GLN A 199 -3.52 -3.41 -0.13
N LYS A 200 -3.54 -4.67 0.30
CA LYS A 200 -4.79 -5.43 0.48
C LYS A 200 -5.54 -5.10 1.76
N ARG A 201 -4.82 -4.69 2.82
CA ARG A 201 -5.40 -4.23 4.09
C ARG A 201 -4.58 -3.08 4.65
N VAL A 202 -5.25 -2.02 5.09
CA VAL A 202 -4.64 -0.89 5.80
C VAL A 202 -5.33 -0.74 7.16
N THR A 203 -4.53 -0.57 8.21
CA THR A 203 -5.05 -0.29 9.55
C THR A 203 -5.21 1.22 9.75
N ALA A 204 -6.45 1.67 10.01
CA ALA A 204 -6.75 3.09 10.27
C ALA A 204 -6.30 3.60 11.64
N LYS A 205 -5.87 2.71 12.55
CA LYS A 205 -5.50 3.06 13.93
C LYS A 205 -4.30 4.01 13.95
N GLU A 206 -4.53 5.21 14.48
CA GLU A 206 -3.47 6.16 14.77
C GLU A 206 -2.57 5.62 15.88
N LYS A 207 -1.27 5.80 15.69
CA LYS A 207 -0.27 5.40 16.67
C LYS A 207 0.45 6.64 17.15
N ILE A 208 0.28 6.95 18.43
CA ILE A 208 1.07 7.98 19.11
C ILE A 208 2.53 7.53 19.10
N VAL A 209 3.43 8.42 18.68
CA VAL A 209 4.85 8.15 18.60
C VAL A 209 5.62 9.25 19.32
N ASP A 210 6.55 8.84 20.19
CA ASP A 210 7.41 9.78 20.93
C ASP A 210 8.45 10.49 20.02
N ASN A 211 8.82 9.86 18.90
CA ASN A 211 9.76 10.43 17.93
C ASN A 211 9.17 10.39 16.51
N GLU A 212 8.61 11.51 16.12
CA GLU A 212 7.93 11.71 14.84
C GLU A 212 8.89 11.56 13.66
N LYS A 213 10.07 12.19 13.75
CA LYS A 213 11.07 12.16 12.67
C LYS A 213 11.55 10.74 12.38
N TYR A 214 11.74 9.89 13.40
CA TYR A 214 12.05 8.47 13.20
C TYR A 214 10.88 7.71 12.56
N ALA A 215 9.67 7.86 13.10
CA ALA A 215 8.51 7.13 12.60
C ALA A 215 8.15 7.51 11.16
N PHE A 216 8.19 8.80 10.83
CA PHE A 216 7.92 9.26 9.48
C PHE A 216 9.02 8.80 8.52
N ARG A 217 10.29 8.81 8.93
CA ARG A 217 11.37 8.20 8.12
C ARG A 217 11.07 6.73 7.81
N CYS A 218 10.69 5.93 8.80
CA CYS A 218 10.31 4.52 8.57
C CYS A 218 9.11 4.40 7.63
N PHE A 219 8.16 5.34 7.69
CA PHE A 219 7.03 5.38 6.78
C PHE A 219 7.45 5.71 5.35
N LEU A 220 8.32 6.71 5.14
CA LEU A 220 8.88 7.04 3.82
C LEU A 220 9.63 5.85 3.20
N LEU A 221 10.34 5.07 4.01
CA LEU A 221 10.99 3.83 3.55
C LEU A 221 9.96 2.77 3.11
N ARG A 222 8.86 2.63 3.86
CA ARG A 222 7.77 1.70 3.48
C ARG A 222 7.06 2.13 2.20
N LEU A 223 6.96 3.43 1.94
CA LEU A 223 6.47 4.00 0.68
C LEU A 223 7.42 3.77 -0.51
N GLY A 224 8.63 3.26 -0.28
CA GLY A 224 9.61 2.99 -1.32
C GLY A 224 10.48 4.20 -1.70
N MET A 225 10.51 5.26 -0.88
CA MET A 225 11.41 6.41 -1.07
C MET A 225 12.84 6.06 -0.61
N ILE A 226 13.46 5.09 -1.29
CA ILE A 226 14.75 4.50 -0.94
C ILE A 226 15.81 4.87 -1.98
N GLY A 227 17.03 5.16 -1.53
CA GLY A 227 18.17 5.50 -2.40
C GLY A 227 18.49 6.99 -2.44
N ASN A 228 19.43 7.35 -3.31
CA ASN A 228 19.94 8.71 -3.42
C ASN A 228 18.96 9.65 -4.12
N ALA A 229 18.14 9.14 -5.06
CA ALA A 229 17.14 9.94 -5.78
C ALA A 229 16.14 10.63 -4.82
N TYR A 230 15.75 9.96 -3.73
CA TYR A 230 14.83 10.50 -2.73
C TYR A 230 15.55 11.13 -1.52
N LYS A 231 16.86 11.38 -1.60
CA LYS A 231 17.62 11.91 -0.46
C LYS A 231 17.14 13.31 -0.10
N GLU A 232 16.93 14.16 -1.11
CA GLU A 232 16.44 15.52 -0.96
C GLU A 232 14.98 15.55 -0.53
N SER A 233 14.10 14.81 -1.22
CA SER A 233 12.68 14.70 -0.86
C SER A 233 12.50 14.25 0.59
N ARG A 234 13.26 13.26 1.06
CA ARG A 234 13.23 12.84 2.47
C ARG A 234 13.73 13.91 3.44
N LYS A 235 14.71 14.74 3.04
CA LYS A 235 15.21 15.82 3.90
C LYS A 235 14.11 16.87 4.09
N ILE A 236 13.45 17.27 3.02
CA ILE A 236 12.34 18.23 3.02
C ILE A 236 11.18 17.70 3.86
N LEU A 237 10.70 16.48 3.57
CA LEU A 237 9.58 15.85 4.27
C LEU A 237 9.81 15.60 5.77
N LEU A 238 11.06 15.60 6.24
CA LEU A 238 11.42 15.40 7.64
C LEU A 238 11.74 16.71 8.37
N GLN A 239 11.84 17.85 7.68
CA GLN A 239 12.41 19.06 8.27
C GLN A 239 11.57 19.64 9.42
N ASN A 240 10.24 19.57 9.29
CA ASN A 240 9.27 20.08 10.26
C ASN A 240 9.01 19.13 11.43
N LEU A 241 9.53 17.90 11.39
CA LEU A 241 9.28 16.88 12.40
C LEU A 241 10.28 16.91 13.55
N THR A 242 9.77 16.66 14.76
CA THR A 242 10.54 16.65 15.99
C THR A 242 11.26 15.32 16.23
N GLY A 243 12.36 15.36 16.99
CA GLY A 243 13.15 14.19 17.39
C GLY A 243 14.30 13.82 16.44
N SER A 244 14.79 12.59 16.57
CA SER A 244 15.95 12.08 15.82
C SER A 244 15.53 11.15 14.69
N SER A 245 16.06 11.31 13.48
CA SER A 245 15.79 10.36 12.39
C SER A 245 16.48 9.01 12.58
N ALA A 246 17.46 8.92 13.48
CA ALA A 246 18.31 7.73 13.63
C ALA A 246 17.82 6.77 14.71
N PHE A 247 17.27 7.29 15.81
CA PHE A 247 16.92 6.50 17.00
C PHE A 247 15.44 6.59 17.32
N LYS A 248 14.80 5.44 17.55
CA LYS A 248 13.37 5.38 17.90
C LYS A 248 13.02 6.16 19.18
N SER A 249 13.91 6.17 20.17
CA SER A 249 13.75 6.90 21.45
C SER A 249 14.35 8.31 21.44
N GLY A 250 14.76 8.84 20.28
CA GLY A 250 15.36 10.17 20.16
C GLY A 250 16.86 10.22 20.49
N HIS A 251 17.37 9.33 21.33
CA HIS A 251 18.76 9.30 21.80
C HIS A 251 19.41 7.92 21.63
N ARG A 252 20.74 7.85 21.72
CA ARG A 252 21.46 6.57 21.73
C ARG A 252 21.13 5.82 23.02
N LYS A 253 20.86 4.51 22.91
CA LYS A 253 20.60 3.62 24.05
C LYS A 253 21.87 3.54 24.91
N GLY A 254 22.02 4.46 25.85
CA GLY A 254 23.22 4.66 26.66
C GLY A 254 23.31 6.03 27.35
N ASP A 255 22.75 7.08 26.75
CA ASP A 255 22.84 8.45 27.29
C ASP A 255 21.90 8.70 28.49
N GLU A 256 20.85 7.90 28.66
CA GLU A 256 19.91 8.00 29.79
C GLU A 256 20.54 7.70 31.16
N ARG A 257 21.69 7.01 31.20
CA ARG A 257 22.38 6.62 32.45
C ARG A 257 23.25 7.72 33.07
N HIS A 258 23.29 8.92 32.50
CA HIS A 258 24.09 10.04 33.01
C HIS A 258 23.28 11.22 33.55
N ALA A 259 21.94 11.19 33.48
CA ALA A 259 21.09 12.31 33.91
C ALA A 259 20.53 12.19 35.35
N PHE A 260 20.94 11.17 36.11
CA PHE A 260 20.51 10.96 37.51
C PHE A 260 21.72 10.66 38.40
N SER A 261 22.60 11.65 38.57
CA SER A 261 23.58 11.69 39.66
C SER A 261 24.06 13.13 39.79
N GLU A 262 23.29 13.92 40.53
CA GLU A 262 23.77 15.13 41.21
C GLU A 262 23.35 15.02 42.69
#